data_AF-A0A7Y2NTA3-F1
#
_entry.id   AF-A0A7Y2NTA3-F1
#
_cell.length_a   1.000
_cell.length_b   1.000
_cell.length_c   1.000
_cell.angle_alpha   90.00
_cell.angle_beta   90.00
_cell.angle_gamma   90.00
#
_symmetry.space_group_name_H-M   'P 1'
#
loop_
_entity.id
_entity.type
_entity.pdbx_description
1 polymer ?
#
loop_
_entity_poly.entity_id
_entity_poly.type
_entity_poly.pdbx_seq_one_letter_code
_entity_poly.pdbx_strand_id
1 'polypeptide(L)'
;EHIKLVRDTAGIAYFISLLTLAIFVLLQRIRRWPTRAGTFNVWVNLPTFDPTAGGDVVERLERDARFNIALGFLLPFLTPAVVKSATSLFGAVTLENPHTLIWTVAAWAFLPSSLFMRGIAMGRIASLIIEKRKLSTQDEGNGGLLPV
;
A
#
# COMPACT_ATOMS: atom_id res chain seq x y z
N GLU A 1 33.78 7.98 -8.49
CA GLU A 1 33.46 7.20 -7.27
C GLU A 1 32.07 7.47 -6.73
N HIS A 2 31.66 8.74 -6.64
CA HIS A 2 30.33 9.15 -6.16
C HIS A 2 29.13 8.41 -6.81
N ILE A 3 29.10 8.25 -8.15
CA ILE A 3 28.03 7.53 -8.85
C ILE A 3 27.91 6.07 -8.40
N LYS A 4 29.05 5.39 -8.13
CA LYS A 4 29.04 4.01 -7.62
C LYS A 4 28.41 3.95 -6.24
N LEU A 5 28.79 4.87 -5.35
CA LEU A 5 28.24 4.96 -3.99
C LEU A 5 26.72 5.18 -3.99
N VAL A 6 26.23 6.12 -4.80
CA VAL A 6 24.79 6.40 -4.93
C VAL A 6 24.05 5.17 -5.45
N ARG A 7 24.59 4.52 -6.49
CA ARG A 7 23.99 3.31 -7.07
C ARG A 7 23.94 2.16 -6.07
N ASP A 8 25.04 1.91 -5.35
CA ASP A 8 25.14 0.78 -4.44
C ASP A 8 24.22 1.00 -3.21
N THR A 9 24.13 2.25 -2.71
CA THR A 9 23.23 2.63 -1.61
C THR A 9 21.76 2.51 -2.04
N ALA A 10 21.42 3.00 -3.24
CA ALA A 10 20.09 2.83 -3.82
C ALA A 10 19.74 1.35 -4.02
N GLY A 11 20.68 0.54 -4.52
CA GLY A 11 20.50 -0.89 -4.71
C GLY A 11 20.16 -1.61 -3.41
N ILE A 12 20.91 -1.34 -2.33
CA ILE A 12 20.64 -1.92 -1.01
C ILE A 12 19.29 -1.45 -0.46
N ALA A 13 18.98 -0.16 -0.56
CA ALA A 13 17.70 0.37 -0.07
C ALA A 13 16.50 -0.23 -0.81
N TYR A 14 16.56 -0.32 -2.14
CA TYR A 14 15.51 -0.95 -2.93
C TYR A 14 15.41 -2.45 -2.66
N PHE A 15 16.54 -3.15 -2.50
CA PHE A 15 16.54 -4.57 -2.11
C PHE A 15 15.83 -4.79 -0.77
N ILE A 16 16.16 -4.00 0.26
CA ILE A 16 15.49 -4.06 1.56
C ILE A 16 14.00 -3.72 1.42
N SER A 17 13.64 -2.71 0.62
CA SER A 17 12.24 -2.32 0.41
C SER A 17 11.41 -3.43 -0.24
N LEU A 18 11.97 -4.14 -1.23
CA LEU A 18 11.34 -5.26 -1.92
C LEU A 18 11.26 -6.48 -1.02
N LEU A 19 12.31 -6.78 -0.27
CA LEU A 19 12.32 -7.86 0.72
C LEU A 19 11.25 -7.63 1.79
N THR A 20 11.14 -6.41 2.30
CA THR A 20 10.11 -6.02 3.28
C THR A 20 8.71 -6.19 2.69
N LEU A 21 8.50 -5.76 1.44
CA LEU A 21 7.22 -5.95 0.76
C LEU A 21 6.89 -7.43 0.55
N ALA A 22 7.87 -8.25 0.17
CA ALA A 22 7.71 -9.69 0.01
C ALA A 22 7.34 -10.37 1.34
N ILE A 23 8.04 -10.03 2.42
CA ILE A 23 7.73 -10.51 3.78
C ILE A 23 6.32 -10.08 4.18
N PHE A 24 5.94 -8.83 3.92
CA PHE A 24 4.59 -8.32 4.24
C PHE A 24 3.49 -9.12 3.54
N VAL A 25 3.64 -9.37 2.24
CA VAL A 25 2.69 -10.17 1.45
C VAL A 25 2.64 -11.62 1.95
N LEU A 26 3.80 -12.21 2.24
CA LEU A 26 3.89 -13.57 2.78
C LEU A 26 3.20 -13.69 4.15
N LEU A 27 3.42 -12.72 5.04
CA LEU A 27 2.77 -12.66 6.34
C LEU A 27 1.25 -12.53 6.21
N GLN A 28 0.74 -11.70 5.30
CA GLN A 28 -0.69 -11.62 5.04
C GLN A 28 -1.26 -12.96 4.58
N ARG A 29 -0.56 -13.68 3.70
CA ARG A 29 -0.99 -14.98 3.18
C ARG A 29 -0.99 -16.08 4.26
N ILE A 30 0.05 -16.16 5.08
CA ILE A 30 0.19 -17.20 6.12
C ILE A 30 -0.72 -16.90 7.33
N ARG A 31 -0.75 -15.65 7.79
CA ARG A 31 -1.46 -15.27 9.01
C ARG A 31 -2.95 -15.01 8.79
N ARG A 32 -3.44 -15.11 7.54
CA ARG A 32 -4.84 -14.82 7.15
C ARG A 32 -5.32 -13.49 7.75
N TRP A 33 -4.44 -12.49 7.82
CA TRP A 33 -4.84 -11.17 8.30
C TRP A 33 -5.95 -10.63 7.38
N PRO A 34 -6.98 -9.94 7.92
CA PRO A 34 -7.23 -9.58 9.32
C PRO A 34 -8.08 -10.60 10.13
N THR A 35 -8.53 -11.70 9.53
CA THR A 35 -9.58 -12.55 10.11
C THR A 35 -9.17 -13.34 11.36
N ARG A 36 -7.87 -13.58 11.57
CA ARG A 36 -7.36 -14.26 12.79
C ARG A 36 -7.23 -13.35 14.01
N ALA A 37 -7.19 -12.03 13.85
CA ALA A 37 -6.89 -11.09 14.94
C ALA A 37 -8.13 -10.55 15.66
N GLY A 38 -9.34 -10.92 15.23
CA GLY A 38 -10.61 -10.48 15.80
C GLY A 38 -11.64 -10.10 14.73
N THR A 39 -12.81 -9.64 15.17
CA THR A 39 -13.87 -9.14 14.28
C THR A 39 -13.44 -7.80 13.66
N PHE A 40 -13.24 -7.79 12.34
CA PHE A 40 -12.90 -6.57 11.62
C PHE A 40 -14.12 -5.64 11.51
N ASN A 41 -14.17 -4.62 12.36
CA ASN A 41 -15.15 -3.54 12.25
C ASN A 41 -14.58 -2.43 11.36
N VAL A 42 -15.21 -2.21 10.21
CA VAL A 42 -14.78 -1.22 9.22
C VAL A 42 -14.72 0.20 9.83
N TRP A 43 -15.69 0.57 10.65
CA TRP A 43 -15.80 1.89 11.30
C TRP A 43 -14.63 2.19 12.23
N VAL A 44 -14.28 1.19 13.04
CA VAL A 44 -13.24 1.32 14.05
C VAL A 44 -11.85 1.23 13.42
N ASN A 45 -11.67 0.32 12.47
CA ASN A 45 -10.37 0.07 11.84
C ASN A 45 -10.07 1.01 10.66
N LEU A 46 -11.09 1.67 10.10
CA LEU A 46 -10.94 2.68 9.06
C LEU A 46 -11.75 3.93 9.41
N PRO A 47 -11.26 4.78 10.35
CA PRO A 47 -11.99 5.94 10.86
C PRO A 47 -12.24 7.05 9.82
N THR A 48 -11.58 6.99 8.66
CA THR A 48 -11.76 7.95 7.55
C THR A 48 -12.85 7.52 6.56
N PHE A 49 -13.46 6.35 6.75
CA PHE A 49 -14.61 5.92 5.97
C PHE A 49 -15.87 6.35 6.72
N ASP A 50 -16.91 6.75 6.00
CA ASP A 50 -18.25 7.17 6.49
C ASP A 50 -19.30 6.30 5.77
N PRO A 51 -20.25 5.61 6.47
CA PRO A 51 -21.15 4.63 5.86
C PRO A 51 -22.31 5.33 5.16
N THR A 52 -22.52 6.59 5.55
CA THR A 52 -23.68 7.42 5.27
C THR A 52 -23.39 8.46 4.20
N ALA A 53 -22.11 8.65 3.86
CA ALA A 53 -21.65 9.53 2.77
C ALA A 53 -22.02 9.05 1.34
N GLY A 54 -22.89 8.04 1.19
CA GLY A 54 -23.61 7.78 -0.06
C GLY A 54 -22.93 6.93 -1.14
N GLY A 55 -21.85 6.19 -0.83
CA GLY A 55 -21.19 5.29 -1.81
C GLY A 55 -20.71 3.98 -1.20
N ASP A 56 -20.55 2.92 -2.01
CA ASP A 56 -20.08 1.62 -1.52
C ASP A 56 -18.63 1.72 -1.04
N VAL A 57 -18.42 1.40 0.23
CA VAL A 57 -17.10 1.35 0.89
C VAL A 57 -16.13 0.46 0.10
N VAL A 58 -16.63 -0.62 -0.48
CA VAL A 58 -15.82 -1.56 -1.26
C VAL A 58 -15.26 -0.90 -2.52
N GLU A 59 -16.10 -0.17 -3.27
CA GLU A 59 -15.68 0.51 -4.50
C GLU A 59 -14.59 1.55 -4.21
N ARG A 60 -14.77 2.32 -3.13
CA ARG A 60 -13.76 3.28 -2.66
C ARG A 60 -12.46 2.59 -2.29
N LEU A 61 -12.51 1.50 -1.51
CA LEU A 61 -11.32 0.75 -1.11
C LEU A 61 -10.57 0.17 -2.31
N GLU A 62 -11.28 -0.36 -3.30
CA GLU A 62 -10.66 -0.86 -4.53
C GLU A 62 -10.00 0.24 -5.34
N ARG A 63 -10.67 1.39 -5.49
CA ARG A 63 -10.12 2.54 -6.20
C ARG A 63 -8.86 3.06 -5.51
N ASP A 64 -8.92 3.24 -4.20
CA ASP A 64 -7.79 3.74 -3.41
C ASP A 64 -6.65 2.72 -3.40
N ALA A 65 -6.95 1.42 -3.37
CA ALA A 65 -5.97 0.35 -3.52
C ALA A 65 -5.23 0.44 -4.86
N ARG A 66 -5.97 0.54 -5.98
CA ARG A 66 -5.39 0.67 -7.33
C ARG A 66 -4.56 1.95 -7.44
N PHE A 67 -5.05 3.07 -6.90
CA PHE A 67 -4.31 4.33 -6.90
C PHE A 67 -2.99 4.23 -6.14
N ASN A 68 -3.00 3.64 -4.95
CA ASN A 68 -1.78 3.46 -4.14
C ASN A 68 -0.78 2.53 -4.83
N ILE A 69 -1.23 1.43 -5.43
CA ILE A 69 -0.36 0.50 -6.18
C ILE A 69 0.23 1.20 -7.42
N ALA A 70 -0.59 1.90 -8.20
CA ALA A 70 -0.14 2.62 -9.39
C ALA A 70 0.86 3.72 -9.03
N LEU A 71 0.59 4.50 -7.99
CA LEU A 71 1.50 5.55 -7.52
C LEU A 71 2.80 4.97 -6.97
N GLY A 72 2.73 3.89 -6.18
CA GLY A 72 3.89 3.18 -5.67
C GLY A 72 4.78 2.63 -6.78
N PHE A 73 4.19 2.13 -7.86
CA PHE A 73 4.94 1.73 -9.05
C PHE A 73 5.55 2.92 -9.79
N LEU A 74 4.84 4.03 -9.89
CA LEU A 74 5.27 5.20 -10.67
C LEU A 74 6.39 5.99 -9.97
N LEU A 75 6.40 6.06 -8.63
CA LEU A 75 7.33 6.87 -7.85
C LEU A 75 8.83 6.65 -8.17
N PRO A 76 9.34 5.41 -8.26
CA PRO A 76 10.74 5.17 -8.63
C PRO A 76 11.11 5.74 -10.01
N PHE A 77 10.18 5.80 -10.95
CA PHE A 77 10.39 6.37 -12.28
C PHE A 77 10.30 7.90 -12.28
N LEU A 78 9.61 8.49 -11.31
CA LEU A 78 9.54 9.94 -11.13
C LEU A 78 10.82 10.52 -10.52
N THR A 79 11.70 9.70 -9.94
CA THR A 79 12.96 10.14 -9.31
C THR A 79 13.77 11.10 -10.18
N PRO A 80 14.10 10.79 -11.46
CA PRO A 80 14.90 11.68 -12.27
C PRO A 80 14.20 13.01 -12.57
N ALA A 81 12.88 12.97 -12.75
CA ALA A 81 12.07 14.16 -13.00
C ALA A 81 12.03 15.08 -11.76
N VAL A 82 11.81 14.51 -10.58
CA VAL A 82 11.79 15.28 -9.32
C VAL A 82 13.16 15.87 -9.02
N VAL A 83 14.25 15.11 -9.21
CA VAL A 83 15.61 15.62 -9.00
C VAL A 83 15.91 16.79 -9.95
N LYS A 84 15.51 16.68 -11.23
CA LYS A 84 15.67 17.75 -12.22
C LYS A 84 14.88 19.01 -11.83
N SER A 85 13.62 18.85 -11.43
CA SER A 85 12.78 19.98 -11.00
C SER A 85 13.29 20.62 -9.71
N ALA A 86 13.68 19.82 -8.71
CA ALA A 86 14.25 20.32 -7.47
C ALA A 86 15.54 21.12 -7.70
N THR A 87 16.39 20.64 -8.61
CA THR A 87 17.63 21.34 -9.00
C THR A 87 17.33 22.72 -9.61
N SER A 88 16.25 22.85 -10.38
CA SER A 88 15.85 24.13 -10.99
C SER A 88 15.26 25.15 -10.01
N LEU A 89 14.63 24.69 -8.93
CA LEU A 89 13.94 25.54 -7.95
C LEU A 89 14.79 25.91 -6.74
N PHE A 90 15.61 24.97 -6.26
CA PHE A 90 16.36 25.09 -5.00
C PHE A 90 17.88 25.02 -5.17
N GLY A 91 18.37 24.89 -6.40
CA GLY A 91 19.79 24.61 -6.69
C GLY A 91 20.13 23.12 -6.59
N ALA A 92 21.34 22.74 -6.99
CA ALA A 92 21.76 21.34 -7.00
C ALA A 92 21.78 20.75 -5.58
N VAL A 93 20.89 19.77 -5.32
CA VAL A 93 20.96 18.96 -4.11
C VAL A 93 22.17 18.04 -4.23
N THR A 94 23.23 18.33 -3.49
CA THR A 94 24.45 17.52 -3.49
C THR A 94 24.22 16.25 -2.68
N LEU A 95 24.28 15.09 -3.32
CA LEU A 95 24.29 13.79 -2.65
C LEU A 95 25.67 13.42 -2.08
N GLU A 96 26.65 14.34 -2.18
CA GLU A 96 28.02 14.13 -1.70
C GLU A 96 28.09 13.94 -0.18
N ASN A 97 27.19 14.60 0.57
CA ASN A 97 27.08 14.39 2.00
C ASN A 97 26.44 13.02 2.28
N PRO A 98 27.13 12.10 3.01
CA PRO A 98 26.60 10.77 3.30
C PRO A 98 25.25 10.78 4.02
N HIS A 99 24.99 11.74 4.91
CA HIS A 99 23.71 11.84 5.62
C HIS A 99 22.57 12.19 4.66
N THR A 100 22.79 13.18 3.78
CA THR A 100 21.80 13.57 2.76
C THR A 100 21.51 12.40 1.82
N LEU A 101 22.55 11.66 1.40
CA LEU A 101 22.41 10.47 0.57
C LEU A 101 21.54 9.42 1.25
N ILE A 102 21.87 9.05 2.49
CA ILE A 102 21.15 8.01 3.26
C ILE A 102 19.68 8.39 3.42
N TRP A 103 19.39 9.61 3.89
CA TRP A 103 18.02 10.04 4.13
C TRP A 103 17.20 10.15 2.84
N THR A 104 17.80 10.67 1.76
CA THR A 104 17.13 10.78 0.47
C THR A 104 16.77 9.41 -0.07
N VAL A 105 17.73 8.48 -0.12
CA VAL A 105 17.52 7.14 -0.66
C VAL A 105 16.56 6.33 0.23
N ALA A 106 16.67 6.46 1.55
CA ALA A 106 15.77 5.78 2.49
C ALA A 106 14.32 6.27 2.33
N ALA A 107 14.09 7.59 2.30
CA ALA A 107 12.76 8.15 2.06
C ALA A 107 12.20 7.69 0.70
N TRP A 108 13.05 7.68 -0.33
CA TRP A 108 12.63 7.33 -1.68
C TRP A 108 12.31 5.85 -1.87
N ALA A 109 13.00 4.94 -1.18
CA ALA A 109 12.67 3.52 -1.17
C ALA A 109 11.47 3.22 -0.26
N PHE A 110 11.31 3.96 0.83
CA PHE A 110 10.23 3.79 1.79
C PHE A 110 8.86 4.19 1.23
N LEU A 111 8.75 5.33 0.54
CA LEU A 111 7.49 5.83 -0.03
C LEU A 111 6.77 4.80 -0.93
N PRO A 112 7.37 4.27 -2.01
CA PRO A 112 6.72 3.29 -2.86
C PRO A 112 6.39 2.00 -2.10
N SER A 113 7.27 1.52 -1.23
CA SER A 113 7.01 0.33 -0.40
C SER A 113 5.77 0.53 0.49
N SER A 114 5.65 1.69 1.14
CA SER A 114 4.51 2.02 2.00
C SER A 114 3.19 2.12 1.21
N LEU A 115 3.23 2.66 -0.02
CA LEU A 115 2.07 2.72 -0.91
C LEU A 115 1.65 1.33 -1.38
N PHE A 116 2.60 0.47 -1.74
CA PHE A 116 2.29 -0.92 -2.07
C PHE A 116 1.64 -1.65 -0.89
N MET A 117 2.20 -1.54 0.32
CA MET A 117 1.62 -2.17 1.50
C MET A 117 0.19 -1.69 1.78
N ARG A 118 -0.03 -0.37 1.71
CA ARG A 118 -1.36 0.23 1.87
C ARG A 118 -2.34 -0.26 0.79
N GLY A 119 -1.93 -0.22 -0.47
CA GLY A 119 -2.78 -0.63 -1.58
C GLY A 119 -3.16 -2.12 -1.50
N ILE A 120 -2.20 -2.99 -1.20
CA ILE A 120 -2.45 -4.43 -1.01
C ILE A 120 -3.38 -4.67 0.18
N ALA A 121 -3.16 -3.99 1.31
CA ALA A 121 -4.02 -4.13 2.49
C ALA A 121 -5.47 -3.68 2.23
N MET A 122 -5.66 -2.53 1.57
CA MET A 122 -7.01 -2.03 1.22
C MET A 122 -7.72 -2.96 0.24
N GLY A 123 -7.02 -3.44 -0.80
CA GLY A 123 -7.58 -4.42 -1.74
C GLY A 123 -7.94 -5.74 -1.06
N ARG A 124 -7.13 -6.19 -0.09
CA ARG A 124 -7.44 -7.37 0.73
C ARG A 124 -8.71 -7.17 1.55
N ILE A 125 -8.85 -6.04 2.24
CA ILE A 125 -10.06 -5.72 3.02
C ILE A 125 -11.29 -5.68 2.11
N ALA A 126 -11.22 -5.03 0.96
CA ALA A 126 -12.31 -4.98 -0.01
C ALA A 126 -12.78 -6.39 -0.42
N SER A 127 -11.83 -7.27 -0.78
CA SER A 127 -12.14 -8.66 -1.17
C SER A 127 -12.85 -9.45 -0.06
N LEU A 128 -12.45 -9.24 1.19
CA LEU A 128 -13.06 -9.92 2.34
C LEU A 128 -14.47 -9.41 2.65
N ILE A 129 -14.72 -8.11 2.46
CA ILE A 129 -16.06 -7.54 2.60
C ILE A 129 -16.99 -8.12 1.53
N ILE A 130 -16.53 -8.21 0.28
CA ILE A 130 -17.30 -8.82 -0.82
C ILE A 130 -17.62 -10.29 -0.51
N GLU A 131 -16.62 -11.07 -0.09
CA GLU A 131 -16.81 -12.48 0.27
C GLU A 131 -17.82 -12.64 1.41
N LYS A 132 -17.72 -11.82 2.45
CA LYS A 132 -18.67 -11.84 3.57
C LYS A 132 -20.09 -11.48 3.15
N ARG A 133 -20.28 -10.48 2.29
CA ARG A 133 -21.60 -10.11 1.74
C ARG A 133 -22.22 -11.26 0.94
N LYS A 134 -21.43 -11.94 0.11
CA LYS A 134 -21.89 -13.11 -0.68
C LYS A 134 -22.38 -14.26 0.21
N LEU A 135 -21.63 -14.56 1.28
CA LEU A 135 -22.02 -15.60 2.24
C LEU A 135 -23.34 -15.25 2.95
N SER A 136 -23.51 -14.00 3.39
CA SER A 136 -24.75 -13.56 4.05
C SER A 136 -25.98 -13.66 3.15
N THR A 137 -25.88 -13.26 1.87
CA THR A 137 -26.98 -13.42 0.91
C THR A 137 -27.35 -14.89 0.66
N GLN A 138 -26.36 -15.79 0.69
CA GLN A 138 -26.59 -17.23 0.51
C GLN A 138 -27.30 -17.86 1.72
N ASP A 139 -26.95 -17.46 2.95
CA ASP A 139 -27.61 -17.91 4.17
C ASP A 139 -29.09 -17.48 4.22
N GLU A 140 -29.40 -16.25 3.80
CA GLU A 140 -30.79 -15.75 3.71
C GLU A 140 -31.63 -16.54 2.69
N GLY A 141 -31.05 -16.89 1.53
CA GLY A 141 -31.71 -17.70 0.52
C GLY A 141 -32.01 -19.14 0.98
N ASN A 142 -31.15 -19.72 1.83
CA ASN A 142 -31.37 -21.05 2.40
C ASN A 142 -32.37 -21.04 3.57
N GLY A 143 -32.41 -19.98 4.37
CA GLY A 143 -33.38 -19.82 5.46
C GLY A 143 -34.82 -19.62 5.00
N GLY A 144 -35.03 -19.06 3.79
CA GLY A 144 -36.35 -18.90 3.17
C GLY A 144 -36.95 -20.18 2.57
N LEU A 145 -36.21 -21.29 2.54
CA LEU A 145 -36.64 -22.59 1.99
C LEU A 145 -37.10 -23.59 3.06
N LEU A 146 -37.28 -23.18 4.32
CA LEU A 146 -37.82 -24.06 5.35
C LEU A 146 -39.33 -24.24 5.12
N PRO A 147 -39.81 -25.46 4.84
CA PRO A 147 -41.25 -25.71 4.74
C PRO A 147 -41.87 -25.58 6.14
N VAL A 148 -42.95 -24.80 6.22
CA VAL A 148 -43.86 -24.70 7.38
C VAL A 148 -44.62 -25.99 7.60
#